data_AF-A0A1C0B8U7-F1
#
_entry.id   AF-A0A1C0B8U7-F1
#
_cell.length_a   1.000
_cell.length_b   1.000
_cell.length_c   1.000
_cell.angle_alpha   90.00
_cell.angle_beta   90.00
_cell.angle_gamma   90.00
#
_symmetry.space_group_name_H-M   'P 1'
#
loop_
_entity.id
_entity.type
_entity.pdbx_description
1 polymer ?
#
loop_
_entity_poly.entity_id
_entity_poly.type
_entity_poly.pdbx_seq_one_letter_code
_entity_poly.pdbx_strand_id
1 'polypeptide(L)'
;MEIQNNQNLYNTYHKNREKLDVLPIEAFKIDKNNIAGNKDNPNNIETKPYVTASNSRFAYVIKSGIDKDTPVYDHFINLGEQQTEFIETKGKYLDPNGYSWYQSSKIATYGNLYEEAKDFENFVDNLMKQGYGEWDALGRAATYAKAGLLDYGKQKAIPIYPLAYDDKKQHGFHLIDNPLLKKAFLETLNSLDNVTAAQLVDSFFEDFPNKVPTAFQELLSQFGIKLEELKETQPEEERSKFTFTGDININDKMSLEYQNFIFDTLIGFFKDRVVFLEEFEEKEPDARLENLRNAYDILIENFKKNTKEYNETKNILNQYMR
;
A
#
# COMPACT_ATOMS: atom_id res chain seq x y z
N MET A 1 2.15 39.53 -32.76
CA MET A 1 1.98 39.80 -31.32
C MET A 1 3.01 38.95 -30.61
N GLU A 2 4.04 39.60 -30.08
CA GLU A 2 5.24 38.98 -29.51
C GLU A 2 4.90 38.27 -28.18
N ILE A 3 5.40 37.05 -28.01
CA ILE A 3 5.41 36.35 -26.72
C ILE A 3 6.79 36.60 -26.11
N GLN A 4 6.80 37.30 -24.98
CA GLN A 4 8.00 37.71 -24.24
C GLN A 4 8.73 36.52 -23.60
N ASN A 5 10.06 36.66 -23.58
CA ASN A 5 11.10 35.78 -23.07
C ASN A 5 10.90 35.23 -21.64
N ASN A 6 10.95 33.90 -21.50
CA ASN A 6 11.14 33.17 -20.24
C ASN A 6 12.62 33.03 -19.79
N GLN A 7 13.55 33.72 -20.46
CA GLN A 7 15.00 33.64 -20.15
C GLN A 7 15.40 34.23 -18.77
N ASN A 8 14.51 34.96 -18.09
CA ASN A 8 14.83 35.60 -16.80
C ASN A 8 14.72 34.71 -15.56
N LEU A 9 14.05 33.54 -15.64
CA LEU A 9 14.00 32.59 -14.52
C LEU A 9 15.27 31.70 -14.46
N TYR A 10 15.80 31.33 -15.62
CA TYR A 10 16.96 30.45 -15.75
C TYR A 10 18.27 31.10 -15.28
N ASN A 11 18.44 32.41 -15.56
CA ASN A 11 19.64 33.15 -15.18
C ASN A 11 19.72 33.52 -13.68
N THR A 12 18.57 33.56 -13.01
CA THR A 12 18.50 33.82 -11.55
C THR A 12 18.85 32.56 -10.75
N TYR A 13 18.51 31.37 -11.28
CA TYR A 13 18.84 30.07 -10.67
C TYR A 13 20.35 29.77 -10.70
N HIS A 14 21.04 30.10 -11.79
CA HIS A 14 22.48 29.82 -11.94
C HIS A 14 23.40 30.71 -11.10
N LYS A 15 22.94 31.86 -10.59
CA LYS A 15 23.78 32.82 -9.85
C LYS A 15 23.95 32.51 -8.36
N ASN A 16 23.12 31.63 -7.77
CA ASN A 16 23.13 31.34 -6.33
C ASN A 16 23.43 29.87 -6.04
N ARG A 17 24.48 29.31 -6.67
CA ARG A 17 25.01 27.98 -6.36
C ARG A 17 25.77 28.00 -5.04
N GLU A 18 25.05 27.86 -3.93
CA GLU A 18 25.59 27.27 -2.70
C GLU A 18 24.68 26.13 -2.26
N LYS A 19 25.18 24.90 -2.44
CA LYS A 19 24.73 23.61 -1.87
C LYS A 19 23.23 23.35 -1.76
N LEU A 20 22.68 22.57 -2.70
CA LEU A 20 21.48 21.77 -2.49
C LEU A 20 21.63 20.41 -3.19
N ASP A 21 21.64 19.32 -2.41
CA ASP A 21 21.77 17.92 -2.84
C ASP A 21 20.43 17.29 -3.32
N VAL A 22 19.45 18.11 -3.76
CA VAL A 22 18.13 17.63 -4.19
C VAL A 22 17.62 18.47 -5.37
N LEU A 23 17.17 17.82 -6.44
CA LEU A 23 16.52 18.47 -7.59
C LEU A 23 15.24 19.22 -7.13
N PRO A 24 15.02 20.48 -7.56
CA PRO A 24 13.84 21.24 -7.17
C PRO A 24 12.54 20.67 -7.77
N ILE A 25 11.47 20.69 -6.98
CA ILE A 25 10.13 20.23 -7.37
C ILE A 25 9.57 21.03 -8.56
N GLU A 26 10.07 22.24 -8.84
CA GLU A 26 9.65 23.03 -10.00
C GLU A 26 10.03 22.43 -11.37
N ALA A 27 10.91 21.41 -11.41
CA ALA A 27 11.24 20.68 -12.65
C ALA A 27 10.13 19.71 -13.12
N PHE A 28 9.07 19.49 -12.32
CA PHE A 28 8.03 18.49 -12.55
C PHE A 28 6.69 19.04 -13.08
N LYS A 29 6.67 20.27 -13.63
CA LYS A 29 5.43 20.78 -14.25
C LYS A 29 5.15 20.11 -15.59
N ILE A 30 4.18 19.19 -15.60
CA ILE A 30 3.67 18.51 -16.79
C ILE A 30 2.85 19.49 -17.64
N ASP A 31 3.12 19.51 -18.96
CA ASP A 31 2.29 20.23 -19.93
C ASP A 31 0.95 19.49 -20.13
N LYS A 32 -0.11 20.06 -19.55
CA LYS A 32 -1.48 19.50 -19.56
C LYS A 32 -2.08 19.37 -20.97
N ASN A 33 -1.44 19.92 -22.01
CA ASN A 33 -1.96 19.90 -23.38
C ASN A 33 -1.69 18.60 -24.17
N ASN A 34 -0.88 17.67 -23.64
CA ASN A 34 -0.47 16.44 -24.35
C ASN A 34 -0.96 15.12 -23.71
N ILE A 35 -1.94 15.16 -22.81
CA ILE A 35 -2.52 13.93 -22.24
C ILE A 35 -3.50 13.31 -23.25
N ALA A 36 -3.14 12.16 -23.81
CA ALA A 36 -4.03 11.37 -24.65
C ALA A 36 -5.18 10.79 -23.81
N GLY A 37 -6.38 11.37 -23.94
CA GLY A 37 -7.58 10.87 -23.29
C GLY A 37 -7.99 9.52 -23.88
N ASN A 38 -7.97 8.47 -23.05
CA ASN A 38 -8.50 7.17 -23.42
C ASN A 38 -10.03 7.28 -23.56
N LYS A 39 -10.54 7.18 -24.78
CA LYS A 39 -11.97 7.24 -25.10
C LYS A 39 -12.57 5.85 -25.03
N ASP A 40 -12.77 5.34 -23.82
CA ASP A 40 -13.68 4.21 -23.63
C ASP A 40 -15.04 4.70 -23.11
N ASN A 41 -16.07 4.21 -23.79
CA ASN A 41 -17.46 4.67 -23.77
C ASN A 41 -18.14 4.32 -22.42
N PRO A 42 -18.65 5.29 -21.64
CA PRO A 42 -19.17 5.08 -20.29
C PRO A 42 -20.56 4.40 -20.21
N ASN A 43 -21.18 4.07 -21.35
CA ASN A 43 -22.61 3.75 -21.40
C ASN A 43 -22.96 2.25 -21.38
N ASN A 44 -22.19 1.38 -20.74
CA ASN A 44 -22.61 -0.02 -20.58
C ASN A 44 -22.20 -0.68 -19.25
N ILE A 45 -22.18 0.10 -18.17
CA ILE A 45 -22.13 -0.46 -16.81
C ILE A 45 -23.58 -0.76 -16.41
N GLU A 46 -24.06 -1.97 -16.76
CA GLU A 46 -25.13 -2.57 -15.95
C GLU A 46 -24.67 -2.49 -14.50
N THR A 47 -25.46 -1.83 -13.66
CA THR A 47 -25.28 -1.77 -12.22
C THR A 47 -25.43 -3.18 -11.65
N LYS A 48 -24.37 -3.97 -11.77
CA LYS A 48 -24.24 -5.26 -11.10
C LYS A 48 -24.27 -4.97 -9.60
N PRO A 49 -25.20 -5.55 -8.82
CA PRO A 49 -25.14 -5.43 -7.38
C PRO A 49 -23.81 -6.07 -6.95
N TYR A 50 -22.85 -5.23 -6.54
CA TYR A 50 -21.68 -5.67 -5.81
C TYR A 50 -22.19 -6.29 -4.51
N VAL A 51 -22.44 -7.59 -4.52
CA VAL A 51 -22.64 -8.36 -3.29
C VAL A 51 -21.23 -8.67 -2.80
N THR A 52 -20.60 -7.68 -2.20
CA THR A 52 -19.41 -7.93 -1.41
C THR A 52 -19.85 -8.74 -0.20
N ALA A 53 -19.18 -9.85 0.10
CA ALA A 53 -19.25 -10.51 1.40
C ALA A 53 -18.71 -9.60 2.55
N SER A 54 -18.45 -8.32 2.27
CA SER A 54 -17.85 -7.30 3.13
C SER A 54 -18.78 -6.74 4.21
N ASN A 55 -20.06 -7.11 4.23
CA ASN A 55 -20.98 -6.66 5.29
C ASN A 55 -20.95 -7.55 6.55
N SER A 56 -20.02 -8.49 6.61
CA SER A 56 -19.82 -9.34 7.76
C SER A 56 -19.10 -8.56 8.87
N ARG A 57 -19.87 -7.81 9.67
CA ARG A 57 -19.40 -7.14 10.88
C ARG A 57 -19.04 -8.20 11.93
N PHE A 58 -17.86 -8.80 11.81
CA PHE A 58 -17.30 -9.71 12.82
C PHE A 58 -16.73 -8.93 14.00
N ALA A 59 -17.59 -8.18 14.68
CA ALA A 59 -17.20 -7.43 15.85
C ALA A 59 -17.99 -7.93 17.05
N TYR A 60 -17.22 -8.33 18.07
CA TYR A 60 -17.58 -8.64 19.45
C TYR A 60 -17.95 -10.09 19.74
N VAL A 61 -17.04 -10.86 20.33
CA VAL A 61 -17.01 -11.00 21.80
C VAL A 61 -15.85 -11.96 22.16
N ILE A 62 -14.57 -11.56 22.12
CA ILE A 62 -13.56 -12.25 22.93
C ILE A 62 -13.77 -11.82 24.40
N LYS A 63 -14.96 -12.07 24.98
CA LYS A 63 -15.18 -11.89 26.41
C LYS A 63 -14.85 -13.19 27.12
N SER A 64 -14.03 -13.04 28.15
CA SER A 64 -13.98 -13.96 29.27
C SER A 64 -15.40 -14.32 29.73
N GLY A 65 -15.74 -15.61 29.70
CA GLY A 65 -16.99 -16.14 30.24
C GLY A 65 -18.03 -16.59 29.22
N ILE A 66 -17.77 -16.47 27.91
CA ILE A 66 -18.55 -17.18 26.89
C ILE A 66 -17.97 -18.57 26.69
N ASP A 67 -18.84 -19.57 26.51
CA ASP A 67 -18.42 -20.94 26.19
C ASP A 67 -17.68 -20.94 24.85
N LYS A 68 -16.47 -21.50 24.84
CA LYS A 68 -15.59 -21.59 23.66
C LYS A 68 -16.25 -22.26 22.46
N ASP A 69 -17.20 -23.18 22.69
CA ASP A 69 -17.87 -23.94 21.64
C ASP A 69 -19.10 -23.18 21.09
N THR A 70 -19.42 -22.00 21.65
CA THR A 70 -20.51 -21.15 21.17
C THR A 70 -20.21 -20.67 19.75
N PRO A 71 -21.11 -20.92 18.77
CA PRO A 71 -20.97 -20.42 17.42
C PRO A 71 -20.94 -18.90 17.38
N VAL A 72 -19.96 -18.37 16.65
CA VAL A 72 -19.80 -16.94 16.39
C VAL A 72 -20.90 -16.53 15.41
N TYR A 73 -21.10 -17.25 14.30
CA TYR A 73 -22.03 -16.92 13.21
C TYR A 73 -23.44 -16.50 13.67
N ASP A 74 -24.01 -17.16 14.68
CA ASP A 74 -25.37 -16.89 15.20
C ASP A 74 -25.54 -15.50 15.82
N HIS A 75 -24.44 -14.80 16.15
CA HIS A 75 -24.46 -13.46 16.74
C HIS A 75 -24.23 -12.32 15.72
N PHE A 76 -23.74 -12.61 14.51
CA PHE A 76 -23.21 -11.56 13.61
C PHE A 76 -23.94 -11.38 12.28
N ILE A 77 -24.73 -12.37 11.85
CA ILE A 77 -25.35 -12.36 10.53
C ILE A 77 -26.87 -12.27 10.64
N ASN A 78 -27.41 -11.07 10.43
CA ASN A 78 -28.79 -10.86 9.96
C ASN A 78 -28.77 -10.66 8.43
N LEU A 79 -28.19 -11.62 7.70
CA LEU A 79 -28.40 -11.67 6.25
C LEU A 79 -29.81 -12.21 6.02
N GLY A 80 -30.64 -11.48 5.29
CA GLY A 80 -31.96 -11.98 4.90
C GLY A 80 -31.82 -13.26 4.06
N GLU A 81 -32.84 -14.12 4.06
CA GLU A 81 -32.83 -15.42 3.35
C GLU A 81 -32.34 -15.30 1.89
N GLN A 82 -32.77 -14.25 1.19
CA GLN A 82 -32.37 -13.98 -0.20
C GLN A 82 -30.87 -13.71 -0.37
N GLN A 83 -30.22 -13.05 0.59
CA GLN A 83 -28.78 -12.78 0.54
C GLN A 83 -27.97 -14.05 0.83
N THR A 84 -28.42 -14.86 1.79
CA THR A 84 -27.82 -16.16 2.10
C THR A 84 -27.91 -17.10 0.89
N GLU A 85 -29.08 -17.24 0.28
CA GLU A 85 -29.26 -18.06 -0.92
C GLU A 85 -28.38 -17.58 -2.08
N PHE A 86 -28.28 -16.26 -2.29
CA PHE A 86 -27.41 -15.70 -3.31
C PHE A 86 -25.93 -16.05 -3.08
N ILE A 87 -25.42 -15.86 -1.86
CA ILE A 87 -24.02 -16.19 -1.53
C ILE A 87 -23.77 -17.70 -1.68
N GLU A 88 -24.69 -18.54 -1.21
CA GLU A 88 -24.55 -20.01 -1.29
C GLU A 88 -24.61 -20.53 -2.73
N THR A 89 -25.40 -19.90 -3.61
CA THR A 89 -25.57 -20.36 -5.00
C THR A 89 -24.62 -19.70 -6.00
N LYS A 90 -24.24 -18.43 -5.78
CA LYS A 90 -23.45 -17.61 -6.72
C LYS A 90 -22.12 -17.14 -6.16
N GLY A 91 -21.96 -17.04 -4.83
CA GLY A 91 -20.78 -16.46 -4.19
C GLY A 91 -19.48 -17.13 -4.63
N LYS A 92 -19.44 -18.47 -4.68
CA LYS A 92 -18.26 -19.23 -5.13
C LYS A 92 -17.74 -18.82 -6.52
N TYR A 93 -18.60 -18.31 -7.40
CA TYR A 93 -18.25 -17.95 -8.77
C TYR A 93 -18.02 -16.45 -8.96
N LEU A 94 -18.73 -15.61 -8.21
CA LEU A 94 -18.65 -14.16 -8.34
C LEU A 94 -17.56 -13.54 -7.46
N ASP A 95 -17.35 -14.09 -6.27
CA ASP A 95 -16.34 -13.67 -5.30
C ASP A 95 -15.83 -14.90 -4.52
N PRO A 96 -14.92 -15.69 -5.12
CA PRO A 96 -14.40 -16.90 -4.49
C PRO A 96 -13.73 -16.62 -3.13
N ASN A 97 -13.05 -15.48 -3.00
CA ASN A 97 -12.34 -15.11 -1.78
C ASN A 97 -13.33 -14.75 -0.68
N GLY A 98 -14.30 -13.86 -0.95
CA GLY A 98 -15.38 -13.55 -0.01
C GLY A 98 -16.21 -14.78 0.36
N TYR A 99 -16.46 -15.70 -0.58
CA TYR A 99 -17.12 -16.97 -0.31
C TYR A 99 -16.32 -17.87 0.64
N SER A 100 -14.99 -17.93 0.49
CA SER A 100 -14.12 -18.72 1.39
C SER A 100 -14.14 -18.18 2.83
N TRP A 101 -14.14 -16.86 3.00
CA TRP A 101 -14.31 -16.21 4.29
C TRP A 101 -15.69 -16.47 4.89
N TYR A 102 -16.74 -16.37 4.08
CA TYR A 102 -18.11 -16.70 4.47
C TYR A 102 -18.23 -18.14 5.00
N GLN A 103 -17.74 -19.14 4.27
CA GLN A 103 -17.78 -20.54 4.72
C GLN A 103 -17.01 -20.74 6.03
N SER A 104 -15.84 -20.11 6.15
CA SER A 104 -15.01 -20.21 7.36
C SER A 104 -15.70 -19.62 8.58
N SER A 105 -16.45 -18.53 8.39
CA SER A 105 -17.21 -17.91 9.47
C SER A 105 -18.39 -18.73 9.97
N LYS A 106 -19.04 -19.54 9.13
CA LYS A 106 -20.18 -20.40 9.53
C LYS A 106 -19.78 -21.45 10.58
N ILE A 107 -18.51 -21.83 10.61
CA ILE A 107 -17.96 -22.82 11.54
C ILE A 107 -17.10 -22.17 12.65
N ALA A 108 -17.09 -20.84 12.73
CA ALA A 108 -16.37 -20.12 13.76
C ALA A 108 -17.08 -20.25 15.11
N THR A 109 -16.28 -20.45 16.14
CA THR A 109 -16.63 -20.52 17.56
C THR A 109 -15.62 -19.65 18.32
N TYR A 110 -15.95 -19.20 19.53
CA TYR A 110 -15.00 -18.38 20.30
C TYR A 110 -13.68 -19.11 20.59
N GLY A 111 -13.68 -20.44 20.63
CA GLY A 111 -12.49 -21.27 20.84
C GLY A 111 -11.60 -21.47 19.61
N ASN A 112 -12.06 -21.17 18.39
CA ASN A 112 -11.29 -21.37 17.16
C ASN A 112 -11.16 -20.10 16.29
N LEU A 113 -11.44 -18.92 16.84
CA LEU A 113 -11.32 -17.64 16.12
C LEU A 113 -9.93 -17.41 15.52
N TYR A 114 -8.86 -17.78 16.23
CA TYR A 114 -7.48 -17.63 15.76
C TYR A 114 -6.84 -18.95 15.34
N GLU A 115 -7.65 -19.93 14.90
CA GLU A 115 -7.17 -21.24 14.49
C GLU A 115 -5.92 -21.15 13.60
N GLU A 116 -4.84 -21.80 14.03
CA GLU A 116 -3.53 -21.82 13.34
C GLU A 116 -2.97 -20.42 12.98
N ALA A 117 -3.35 -19.37 13.71
CA ALA A 117 -3.00 -17.97 13.45
C ALA A 117 -2.41 -17.27 14.68
N LYS A 118 -1.42 -17.92 15.31
CA LYS A 118 -0.85 -17.45 16.59
C LYS A 118 -0.17 -16.08 16.49
N ASP A 119 0.47 -15.78 15.36
CA ASP A 119 1.10 -14.47 15.15
C ASP A 119 0.05 -13.36 15.10
N PHE A 120 -1.06 -13.61 14.41
CA PHE A 120 -2.22 -12.72 14.38
C PHE A 120 -2.86 -12.52 15.75
N GLU A 121 -3.12 -13.62 16.48
CA GLU A 121 -3.66 -13.59 17.84
C GLU A 121 -2.79 -12.76 18.77
N ASN A 122 -1.48 -13.03 18.80
CA ASN A 122 -0.53 -12.28 19.62
C ASN A 122 -0.49 -10.80 19.24
N PHE A 123 -0.59 -10.47 17.96
CA PHE A 123 -0.59 -9.10 17.49
C PHE A 123 -1.83 -8.34 17.97
N VAL A 124 -3.02 -8.94 17.83
CA VAL A 124 -4.28 -8.38 18.34
C VAL A 124 -4.22 -8.21 19.86
N ASP A 125 -3.79 -9.23 20.59
CA ASP A 125 -3.65 -9.19 22.05
C ASP A 125 -2.71 -8.07 22.52
N ASN A 126 -1.61 -7.85 21.80
CA ASN A 126 -0.66 -6.80 22.13
C ASN A 126 -1.26 -5.41 21.91
N LEU A 127 -2.04 -5.21 20.85
CA LEU A 127 -2.75 -3.94 20.63
C LEU A 127 -3.83 -3.70 21.70
N MET A 128 -4.59 -4.73 22.07
CA MET A 128 -5.58 -4.60 23.15
C MET A 128 -4.93 -4.25 24.49
N LYS A 129 -3.76 -4.83 24.81
CA LYS A 129 -2.97 -4.47 26.00
C LYS A 129 -2.48 -3.01 25.97
N GLN A 130 -2.32 -2.42 24.79
CA GLN A 130 -1.98 -1.01 24.61
C GLN A 130 -3.19 -0.08 24.69
N GLY A 131 -4.40 -0.62 24.88
CA GLY A 131 -5.63 0.15 25.07
C GLY A 131 -6.51 0.26 23.82
N TYR A 132 -6.18 -0.42 22.72
CA TYR A 132 -7.05 -0.49 21.55
C TYR A 132 -8.32 -1.28 21.88
N GLY A 133 -9.46 -0.84 21.34
CA GLY A 133 -10.66 -1.67 21.29
C GLY A 133 -10.43 -2.90 20.42
N GLU A 134 -11.14 -4.00 20.69
CA GLU A 134 -11.01 -5.26 19.95
C GLU A 134 -11.21 -5.06 18.43
N TRP A 135 -12.23 -4.30 18.03
CA TRP A 135 -12.47 -3.98 16.62
C TRP A 135 -11.30 -3.22 15.98
N ASP A 136 -10.75 -2.25 16.71
CA ASP A 136 -9.62 -1.46 16.25
C ASP A 136 -8.34 -2.30 16.16
N ALA A 137 -8.14 -3.24 17.10
CA ALA A 137 -7.02 -4.17 17.09
C ALA A 137 -7.13 -5.17 15.93
N LEU A 138 -8.31 -5.74 15.68
CA LEU A 138 -8.58 -6.63 14.54
C LEU A 138 -8.41 -5.91 13.21
N GLY A 139 -8.96 -4.69 13.08
CA GLY A 139 -8.80 -3.87 11.89
C GLY A 139 -7.33 -3.56 11.61
N ARG A 140 -6.57 -3.20 12.65
CA ARG A 140 -5.13 -2.95 12.54
C ARG A 140 -4.35 -4.22 12.15
N ALA A 141 -4.68 -5.37 12.72
CA ALA A 141 -4.08 -6.65 12.35
C ALA A 141 -4.39 -7.02 10.89
N ALA A 142 -5.63 -6.83 10.44
CA ALA A 142 -6.03 -7.04 9.04
C ALA A 142 -5.24 -6.14 8.09
N THR A 143 -5.03 -4.86 8.42
CA THR A 143 -4.18 -3.94 7.65
C THR A 143 -2.75 -4.46 7.50
N TYR A 144 -2.13 -4.94 8.59
CA TYR A 144 -0.77 -5.50 8.55
C TYR A 144 -0.71 -6.80 7.75
N ALA A 145 -1.72 -7.65 7.90
CA ALA A 145 -1.83 -8.89 7.16
C ALA A 145 -1.99 -8.65 5.65
N LYS A 146 -2.82 -7.67 5.26
CA LYS A 146 -3.00 -7.23 3.88
C LYS A 146 -1.72 -6.70 3.25
N ALA A 147 -0.88 -6.03 4.02
CA ALA A 147 0.43 -5.59 3.56
C ALA A 147 1.46 -6.75 3.44
N GLY A 148 1.14 -7.97 3.88
CA GLY A 148 2.12 -9.07 3.95
C GLY A 148 3.15 -8.88 5.09
N LEU A 149 2.76 -8.17 6.15
CA LEU A 149 3.59 -7.87 7.32
C LEU A 149 3.21 -8.71 8.55
N LEU A 150 2.10 -9.44 8.49
CA LEU A 150 1.59 -10.30 9.55
C LEU A 150 1.01 -11.57 8.94
N ASP A 151 1.45 -12.74 9.42
CA ASP A 151 0.82 -14.02 9.07
C ASP A 151 -0.52 -14.12 9.80
N TYR A 152 -1.60 -14.21 9.01
CA TYR A 152 -2.95 -14.30 9.54
C TYR A 152 -3.50 -15.74 9.60
N GLY A 153 -2.74 -16.72 9.13
CA GLY A 153 -3.11 -18.13 9.15
C GLY A 153 -4.56 -18.39 8.73
N LYS A 154 -5.26 -19.21 9.53
CA LYS A 154 -6.66 -19.61 9.31
C LYS A 154 -7.64 -18.91 10.25
N GLN A 155 -7.29 -17.72 10.73
CA GLN A 155 -8.17 -16.94 11.60
C GLN A 155 -9.53 -16.67 10.93
N LYS A 156 -10.58 -16.64 11.74
CA LYS A 156 -11.98 -16.45 11.35
C LYS A 156 -12.59 -15.18 11.97
N ALA A 157 -11.74 -14.37 12.63
CA ALA A 157 -12.12 -13.20 13.39
C ALA A 157 -12.42 -11.98 12.51
N ILE A 158 -11.71 -11.79 11.40
CA ILE A 158 -11.94 -10.66 10.49
C ILE A 158 -11.56 -11.02 9.05
N PRO A 159 -12.39 -10.77 8.03
CA PRO A 159 -12.03 -10.98 6.64
C PRO A 159 -10.96 -9.97 6.21
N ILE A 160 -9.98 -10.44 5.46
CA ILE A 160 -8.88 -9.62 4.95
C ILE A 160 -9.04 -9.54 3.43
N TYR A 161 -9.96 -8.68 2.97
CA TYR A 161 -10.13 -8.43 1.53
C TYR A 161 -8.86 -7.75 0.97
N PRO A 162 -8.44 -8.09 -0.27
CA PRO A 162 -9.07 -8.99 -1.24
C PRO A 162 -8.55 -10.42 -1.14
N LEU A 163 -7.84 -10.76 -0.05
CA LEU A 163 -7.11 -12.02 0.08
C LEU A 163 -8.05 -13.19 0.34
N ALA A 164 -7.63 -14.37 -0.12
CA ALA A 164 -8.33 -15.61 0.17
C ALA A 164 -8.18 -15.98 1.65
N TYR A 165 -9.13 -16.76 2.17
CA TYR A 165 -8.95 -17.44 3.44
C TYR A 165 -7.74 -18.38 3.36
N ASP A 166 -6.85 -18.34 4.36
CA ASP A 166 -5.61 -19.13 4.41
C ASP A 166 -4.53 -18.76 3.36
N ASP A 167 -4.58 -17.57 2.76
CA ASP A 167 -3.43 -17.08 1.97
C ASP A 167 -2.27 -16.69 2.88
N LYS A 168 -1.26 -17.55 2.94
CA LYS A 168 -0.13 -17.36 3.83
C LYS A 168 1.01 -16.53 3.23
N LYS A 169 1.13 -16.38 1.90
CA LYS A 169 2.40 -15.91 1.29
C LYS A 169 2.32 -15.29 -0.12
N GLN A 170 1.15 -15.14 -0.74
CA GLN A 170 1.08 -14.77 -2.16
C GLN A 170 0.80 -13.28 -2.42
N HIS A 171 1.12 -12.41 -1.47
CA HIS A 171 0.77 -10.98 -1.53
C HIS A 171 1.74 -10.08 -0.75
N GLY A 172 1.72 -8.78 -1.08
CA GLY A 172 2.40 -7.73 -0.32
C GLY A 172 3.89 -7.97 -0.11
N PHE A 173 4.38 -7.65 1.10
CA PHE A 173 5.77 -7.83 1.51
C PHE A 173 6.23 -9.30 1.64
N HIS A 174 5.37 -10.29 1.37
CA HIS A 174 5.84 -11.67 1.17
C HIS A 174 6.54 -11.86 -0.18
N LEU A 175 6.23 -11.02 -1.17
CA LEU A 175 6.80 -11.06 -2.52
C LEU A 175 7.91 -10.03 -2.74
N ILE A 176 8.24 -9.23 -1.72
CA ILE A 176 9.18 -8.11 -1.79
C ILE A 176 10.33 -8.36 -0.81
N ASP A 177 11.50 -8.65 -1.35
CA ASP A 177 12.75 -8.77 -0.62
C ASP A 177 13.48 -7.42 -0.58
N ASN A 178 12.86 -6.45 0.10
CA ASN A 178 13.48 -5.15 0.37
C ASN A 178 13.37 -4.84 1.86
N PRO A 179 14.37 -5.23 2.68
CA PRO A 179 14.29 -5.11 4.13
C PRO A 179 14.23 -3.65 4.61
N LEU A 180 14.83 -2.71 3.86
CA LEU A 180 14.80 -1.28 4.21
C LEU A 180 13.43 -0.68 3.98
N LEU A 181 12.78 -1.02 2.86
CA LEU A 181 11.42 -0.60 2.58
C LEU A 181 10.45 -1.22 3.58
N LYS A 182 10.58 -2.52 3.86
CA LYS A 182 9.76 -3.23 4.86
C LYS A 182 9.87 -2.57 6.24
N LYS A 183 11.10 -2.23 6.68
CA LYS A 183 11.34 -1.50 7.93
C LYS A 183 10.67 -0.13 7.93
N ALA A 184 10.86 0.66 6.88
CA ALA A 184 10.24 1.98 6.76
C ALA A 184 8.72 1.91 6.78
N PHE A 185 8.13 0.93 6.09
CA PHE A 185 6.69 0.71 6.06
C PHE A 185 6.14 0.35 7.45
N LEU A 186 6.82 -0.53 8.19
CA LEU A 186 6.46 -0.86 9.58
C LEU A 186 6.52 0.36 10.49
N GLU A 187 7.61 1.14 10.43
CA GLU A 187 7.76 2.38 11.21
C GLU A 187 6.66 3.39 10.89
N THR A 188 6.33 3.55 9.60
CA THR A 188 5.23 4.42 9.16
C THR A 188 3.90 3.93 9.68
N LEU A 189 3.53 2.67 9.43
CA LEU A 189 2.25 2.13 9.89
C LEU A 189 2.09 2.28 11.41
N ASN A 190 3.14 2.00 12.19
CA ASN A 190 3.12 2.17 13.66
C ASN A 190 2.83 3.61 14.11
N SER A 191 3.20 4.61 13.31
CA SER A 191 2.98 6.03 13.64
C SER A 191 1.60 6.56 13.27
N LEU A 192 0.85 5.83 12.43
CA LEU A 192 -0.44 6.26 11.90
C LEU A 192 -1.62 5.72 12.71
N ASP A 193 -2.74 6.44 12.69
CA ASP A 193 -4.03 5.91 13.15
C ASP A 193 -4.54 4.76 12.26
N ASN A 194 -5.58 4.05 12.70
CA ASN A 194 -6.11 2.88 12.00
C ASN A 194 -6.62 3.18 10.59
N VAL A 195 -7.30 4.31 10.40
CA VAL A 195 -7.92 4.67 9.13
C VAL A 195 -6.84 5.07 8.13
N THR A 196 -5.91 5.92 8.54
CA THR A 196 -4.81 6.37 7.67
C THR A 196 -3.86 5.22 7.32
N ALA A 197 -3.58 4.32 8.26
CA ALA A 197 -2.78 3.12 7.99
C ALA A 197 -3.44 2.19 6.96
N ALA A 198 -4.76 1.97 7.07
CA ALA A 198 -5.50 1.18 6.09
C ALA A 198 -5.45 1.84 4.70
N GLN A 199 -5.71 3.15 4.62
CA GLN A 199 -5.63 3.90 3.35
C GLN A 199 -4.25 3.83 2.71
N LEU A 200 -3.17 3.90 3.50
CA LEU A 200 -1.82 3.75 2.97
C LEU A 200 -1.64 2.36 2.37
N VAL A 201 -1.99 1.28 3.08
CA VAL A 201 -1.91 -0.09 2.54
C VAL A 201 -2.78 -0.25 1.28
N ASP A 202 -4.00 0.26 1.31
CA ASP A 202 -4.93 0.16 0.19
C ASP A 202 -4.41 0.90 -1.04
N SER A 203 -3.69 2.01 -0.85
CA SER A 203 -3.10 2.76 -1.97
C SER A 203 -1.96 2.03 -2.69
N PHE A 204 -1.44 0.95 -2.10
CA PHE A 204 -0.43 0.07 -2.69
C PHE A 204 -1.02 -1.23 -3.25
N PHE A 205 -2.09 -1.76 -2.64
CA PHE A 205 -2.55 -3.14 -2.87
C PHE A 205 -4.03 -3.29 -3.27
N GLU A 206 -4.82 -2.22 -3.19
CA GLU A 206 -6.27 -2.22 -3.49
C GLU A 206 -6.74 -0.98 -4.24
N ASP A 207 -5.79 -0.22 -4.79
CA ASP A 207 -6.07 0.82 -5.78
C ASP A 207 -6.73 2.08 -5.25
N PHE A 208 -6.64 2.36 -3.96
CA PHE A 208 -7.11 3.62 -3.41
C PHE A 208 -6.22 4.80 -3.87
N PRO A 209 -6.78 5.95 -4.33
CA PRO A 209 -8.20 6.31 -4.45
C PRO A 209 -8.86 5.99 -5.82
N ASN A 210 -8.16 5.33 -6.73
CA ASN A 210 -8.70 4.89 -8.03
C ASN A 210 -9.78 3.79 -7.90
N LYS A 211 -10.50 3.55 -9.00
CA LYS A 211 -11.56 2.51 -9.11
C LYS A 211 -11.20 1.37 -10.08
N VAL A 212 -9.96 1.33 -10.57
CA VAL A 212 -9.45 0.30 -11.50
C VAL A 212 -8.38 -0.49 -10.77
N PRO A 213 -8.48 -1.83 -10.70
CA PRO A 213 -7.50 -2.63 -10.01
C PRO A 213 -6.10 -2.56 -10.63
N THR A 214 -5.04 -2.36 -9.84
CA THR A 214 -3.62 -2.35 -10.22
C THR A 214 -2.76 -2.93 -9.10
N ALA A 215 -1.89 -3.89 -9.42
CA ALA A 215 -0.97 -4.44 -8.43
C ALA A 215 0.13 -3.40 -8.09
N PHE A 216 0.74 -3.48 -6.90
CA PHE A 216 1.90 -2.64 -6.56
C PHE A 216 3.01 -2.69 -7.63
N GLN A 217 3.25 -3.88 -8.19
CA GLN A 217 4.21 -4.08 -9.28
C GLN A 217 3.83 -3.31 -10.56
N GLU A 218 2.54 -3.17 -10.83
CA GLU A 218 2.03 -2.42 -11.97
C GLU A 218 2.22 -0.92 -11.76
N LEU A 219 1.97 -0.40 -10.55
CA LEU A 219 2.28 0.99 -10.20
C LEU A 219 3.77 1.31 -10.38
N LEU A 220 4.66 0.41 -9.95
CA LEU A 220 6.10 0.55 -10.16
C LEU A 220 6.48 0.49 -11.64
N SER A 221 5.83 -0.38 -12.41
CA SER A 221 6.09 -0.51 -13.86
C SER A 221 5.67 0.74 -14.63
N GLN A 222 4.48 1.29 -14.31
CA GLN A 222 4.00 2.55 -14.89
C GLN A 222 4.93 3.71 -14.55
N PHE A 223 5.39 3.79 -13.31
CA PHE A 223 6.38 4.78 -12.89
C PHE A 223 7.71 4.60 -13.63
N GLY A 224 8.15 3.36 -13.86
CA GLY A 224 9.36 3.07 -14.64
C GLY A 224 9.27 3.57 -16.07
N ILE A 225 8.13 3.36 -16.76
CA ILE A 225 7.91 3.90 -18.10
C ILE A 225 8.04 5.43 -18.09
N LYS A 226 7.34 6.10 -17.17
CA LYS A 226 7.41 7.56 -17.00
C LYS A 226 8.84 8.03 -16.73
N LEU A 227 9.60 7.30 -15.91
CA LEU A 227 10.98 7.62 -15.59
C LEU A 227 11.90 7.52 -16.81
N GLU A 228 11.74 6.51 -17.65
CA GLU A 228 12.55 6.35 -18.87
C GLU A 228 12.18 7.40 -19.94
N GLU A 229 10.89 7.70 -20.14
CA GLU A 229 10.45 8.80 -21.01
C GLU A 229 11.06 10.14 -20.60
N LEU A 230 11.15 10.40 -19.28
CA LEU A 230 11.79 11.60 -18.77
C LEU A 230 13.30 11.63 -19.06
N LYS A 231 14.01 10.49 -18.95
CA LYS A 231 15.45 10.43 -19.29
C LYS A 231 15.72 10.77 -20.74
N GLU A 232 14.84 10.42 -21.67
CA GLU A 232 15.00 10.76 -23.08
C GLU A 232 15.01 12.28 -23.32
N THR A 233 14.39 13.05 -22.43
CA THR A 233 14.38 14.52 -22.50
C THR A 233 15.58 15.18 -21.82
N GLN A 234 16.38 14.43 -21.05
CA GLN A 234 17.56 14.93 -20.34
C GLN A 234 18.82 14.90 -21.23
N PRO A 235 19.78 15.82 -21.02
CA PRO A 235 21.11 15.74 -21.61
C PRO A 235 21.76 14.39 -21.31
N GLU A 236 22.49 13.82 -22.27
CA GLU A 236 23.09 12.48 -22.16
C GLU A 236 23.99 12.33 -20.91
N GLU A 237 24.67 13.41 -20.53
CA GLU A 237 25.56 13.50 -19.36
C GLU A 237 24.82 13.42 -18.01
N GLU A 238 23.52 13.72 -17.99
CA GLU A 238 22.67 13.71 -16.78
C GLU A 238 21.83 12.43 -16.65
N ARG A 239 21.82 11.58 -17.69
CA ARG A 239 21.03 10.34 -17.69
C ARG A 239 21.64 9.34 -16.71
N SER A 240 20.80 8.76 -15.86
CA SER A 240 21.20 7.61 -15.05
C SER A 240 21.70 6.48 -15.97
N LYS A 241 22.81 5.86 -15.58
CA LYS A 241 23.35 4.68 -16.27
C LYS A 241 22.50 3.42 -16.09
N PHE A 242 21.52 3.46 -15.19
CA PHE A 242 20.65 2.34 -14.88
C PHE A 242 19.24 2.58 -15.42
N THR A 243 18.60 1.51 -15.89
CA THR A 243 17.19 1.46 -16.28
C THR A 243 16.38 0.87 -15.14
N PHE A 244 15.24 1.48 -14.81
CA PHE A 244 14.35 0.92 -13.78
C PHE A 244 13.43 -0.13 -14.40
N THR A 245 13.52 -1.36 -13.90
CA THR A 245 12.76 -2.51 -14.43
C THR A 245 11.50 -2.81 -13.61
N GLY A 246 11.24 -2.05 -12.55
CA GLY A 246 10.20 -2.35 -11.56
C GLY A 246 10.63 -3.35 -10.49
N ASP A 247 11.81 -3.99 -10.60
CA ASP A 247 12.35 -4.83 -9.53
C ASP A 247 12.96 -3.95 -8.43
N ILE A 248 12.45 -4.11 -7.21
CA ILE A 248 12.81 -3.31 -6.04
C ILE A 248 13.53 -4.15 -4.97
N ASN A 249 13.82 -5.42 -5.25
CA ASN A 249 14.48 -6.31 -4.31
C ASN A 249 15.94 -5.89 -4.09
N ILE A 250 16.43 -6.07 -2.87
CA ILE A 250 17.77 -5.69 -2.45
C ILE A 250 18.51 -6.93 -1.97
N ASN A 251 19.64 -7.24 -2.60
CA ASN A 251 20.52 -8.31 -2.16
C ASN A 251 21.99 -7.85 -2.09
N ASP A 252 22.80 -8.56 -1.32
CA ASP A 252 24.19 -8.21 -1.05
C ASP A 252 25.13 -8.36 -2.26
N LYS A 253 24.69 -9.04 -3.33
CA LYS A 253 25.46 -9.17 -4.57
C LYS A 253 25.36 -7.92 -5.45
N MET A 254 24.36 -7.07 -5.21
CA MET A 254 24.23 -5.80 -5.91
C MET A 254 25.31 -4.80 -5.47
N SER A 255 25.80 -4.01 -6.42
CA SER A 255 26.66 -2.88 -6.08
C SER A 255 25.90 -1.87 -5.23
N LEU A 256 26.60 -1.20 -4.31
CA LEU A 256 25.99 -0.14 -3.49
C LEU A 256 25.37 0.97 -4.37
N GLU A 257 26.00 1.26 -5.50
CA GLU A 257 25.50 2.24 -6.47
C GLU A 257 24.16 1.83 -7.09
N TYR A 258 23.98 0.55 -7.43
CA TYR A 258 22.71 0.05 -7.96
C TYR A 258 21.62 -0.03 -6.88
N GLN A 259 21.99 -0.40 -5.65
CA GLN A 259 21.06 -0.35 -4.51
C GLN A 259 20.58 1.09 -4.25
N ASN A 260 21.50 2.07 -4.27
CA ASN A 260 21.14 3.48 -4.14
C ASN A 260 20.25 3.96 -5.28
N PHE A 261 20.50 3.51 -6.51
CA PHE A 261 19.60 3.79 -7.62
C PHE A 261 18.16 3.29 -7.36
N ILE A 262 18.00 2.08 -6.81
CA ILE A 262 16.68 1.56 -6.41
C ILE A 262 16.07 2.42 -5.29
N PHE A 263 16.87 2.82 -4.30
CA PHE A 263 16.40 3.67 -3.20
C PHE A 263 15.89 5.03 -3.69
N ASP A 264 16.69 5.71 -4.50
CA ASP A 264 16.34 7.02 -5.07
C ASP A 264 15.11 6.91 -5.98
N THR A 265 15.01 5.82 -6.76
CA THR A 265 13.84 5.55 -7.61
C THR A 265 12.57 5.34 -6.78
N LEU A 266 12.64 4.57 -5.69
CA LEU A 266 11.51 4.39 -4.77
C LEU A 266 11.08 5.70 -4.08
N ILE A 267 12.04 6.54 -3.67
CA ILE A 267 11.74 7.88 -3.13
C ILE A 267 11.03 8.73 -4.20
N GLY A 268 11.51 8.69 -5.44
CA GLY A 268 10.88 9.34 -6.58
C GLY A 268 9.45 8.85 -6.80
N PHE A 269 9.24 7.54 -6.75
CA PHE A 269 7.92 6.91 -6.86
C PHE A 269 6.98 7.41 -5.77
N PHE A 270 7.38 7.41 -4.49
CA PHE A 270 6.51 7.89 -3.40
C PHE A 270 6.16 9.37 -3.54
N LYS A 271 7.10 10.21 -3.98
CA LYS A 271 6.81 11.63 -4.28
C LYS A 271 5.83 11.78 -5.43
N ASP A 272 5.96 10.96 -6.48
CA ASP A 272 5.01 10.93 -7.59
C ASP A 272 3.60 10.55 -7.13
N ARG A 273 3.49 9.61 -6.17
CA ARG A 273 2.20 9.30 -5.52
C ARG A 273 1.61 10.48 -4.76
N VAL A 274 2.42 11.25 -4.03
CA VAL A 274 1.95 12.47 -3.35
C VAL A 274 1.37 13.47 -4.36
N VAL A 275 2.11 13.76 -5.44
CA VAL A 275 1.67 14.67 -6.51
C VAL A 275 0.38 14.17 -7.15
N PHE A 276 0.28 12.87 -7.45
CA PHE A 276 -0.95 12.28 -7.96
C PHE A 276 -2.14 12.51 -7.03
N LEU A 277 -1.97 12.37 -5.71
CA LEU A 277 -3.03 12.59 -4.72
C LEU A 277 -3.44 14.07 -4.64
N GLU A 278 -2.51 15.01 -4.79
CA GLU A 278 -2.81 16.45 -4.88
C GLU A 278 -3.66 16.75 -6.12
N GLU A 279 -3.23 16.25 -7.30
CA GLU A 279 -3.97 16.44 -8.56
C GLU A 279 -5.34 15.75 -8.55
N PHE A 280 -5.48 14.64 -7.83
CA PHE A 280 -6.75 13.94 -7.65
C PHE A 280 -7.68 14.75 -6.74
N GLU A 281 -7.20 15.25 -5.60
CA GLU A 281 -8.00 16.07 -4.68
C GLU A 281 -8.52 17.36 -5.32
N GLU A 282 -7.72 18.00 -6.19
CA GLU A 282 -8.16 19.17 -6.97
C GLU A 282 -9.40 18.87 -7.82
N LYS A 283 -9.56 17.62 -8.28
CA LYS A 283 -10.69 17.18 -9.13
C LYS A 283 -11.83 16.62 -8.29
N GLU A 284 -11.50 15.86 -7.25
CA GLU A 284 -12.44 15.18 -6.36
C GLU A 284 -12.03 15.40 -4.90
N PRO A 285 -12.50 16.49 -4.25
CA PRO A 285 -12.11 16.82 -2.88
C PRO A 285 -12.50 15.73 -1.88
N ASP A 286 -11.52 15.26 -1.11
CA ASP A 286 -11.72 14.24 -0.09
C ASP A 286 -10.67 14.41 1.01
N ALA A 287 -11.13 14.74 2.22
CA ALA A 287 -10.27 14.99 3.38
C ALA A 287 -9.37 13.79 3.75
N ARG A 288 -9.69 12.58 3.28
CA ARG A 288 -8.84 11.40 3.46
C ARG A 288 -7.53 11.49 2.67
N LEU A 289 -7.50 12.25 1.59
CA LEU A 289 -6.33 12.39 0.72
C LEU A 289 -5.21 13.19 1.39
N GLU A 290 -5.55 14.20 2.21
CA GLU A 290 -4.56 14.94 3.00
C GLU A 290 -3.84 14.00 3.99
N ASN A 291 -4.59 13.19 4.74
CA ASN A 291 -4.01 12.21 5.66
C ASN A 291 -3.13 11.19 4.94
N LEU A 292 -3.56 10.73 3.75
CA LEU A 292 -2.78 9.80 2.95
C LEU A 292 -1.48 10.44 2.44
N ARG A 293 -1.50 11.70 1.99
CA ARG A 293 -0.26 12.41 1.60
C ARG A 293 0.71 12.53 2.77
N ASN A 294 0.21 12.93 3.95
CA ASN A 294 1.02 12.99 5.16
C ASN A 294 1.63 11.61 5.51
N ALA A 295 0.88 10.53 5.29
CA ALA A 295 1.39 9.17 5.46
C ALA A 295 2.51 8.81 4.46
N TYR A 296 2.40 9.24 3.20
CA TYR A 296 3.47 9.10 2.22
C TYR A 296 4.71 9.90 2.60
N ASP A 297 4.56 11.12 3.11
CA ASP A 297 5.70 11.93 3.57
C ASP A 297 6.44 11.25 4.73
N ILE A 298 5.70 10.69 5.69
CA ILE A 298 6.29 9.90 6.79
C ILE A 298 7.03 8.67 6.23
N LEU A 299 6.44 7.95 5.26
CA LEU A 299 7.10 6.82 4.58
C LEU A 299 8.40 7.23 3.90
N ILE A 300 8.40 8.37 3.19
CA ILE A 300 9.58 8.90 2.51
C ILE A 300 10.69 9.19 3.53
N GLU A 301 10.38 9.86 4.64
CA GLU A 301 11.38 10.21 5.65
C GLU A 301 11.92 8.97 6.39
N ASN A 302 11.05 8.02 6.76
CA ASN A 302 11.50 6.75 7.35
C ASN A 302 12.38 5.96 6.37
N PHE A 303 12.03 5.93 5.08
CA PHE A 303 12.82 5.22 4.08
C PHE A 303 14.19 5.89 3.86
N LYS A 304 14.26 7.21 3.72
CA LYS A 304 15.53 7.97 3.65
C LYS A 304 16.43 7.72 4.86
N LYS A 305 15.84 7.73 6.06
CA LYS A 305 16.59 7.42 7.29
C LYS A 305 17.19 6.01 7.24
N ASN A 306 16.38 5.02 6.88
CA ASN A 306 16.81 3.62 6.83
C ASN A 306 17.87 3.35 5.74
N THR A 307 17.77 3.99 4.58
CA THR A 307 18.79 3.87 3.52
C THR A 307 20.10 4.57 3.90
N LYS A 308 20.03 5.71 4.60
CA LYS A 308 21.21 6.37 5.16
C LYS A 308 21.94 5.49 6.17
N GLU A 309 21.23 4.93 7.16
CA GLU A 309 21.80 4.02 8.16
C GLU A 309 22.45 2.78 7.51
N TYR A 310 21.82 2.21 6.48
CA TYR A 310 22.36 1.10 5.70
C TYR A 310 23.68 1.47 5.01
N ASN A 311 23.72 2.64 4.36
CA ASN A 311 24.90 3.12 3.64
C ASN A 311 26.07 3.41 4.57
N GLU A 312 25.82 4.00 5.74
CA GLU A 312 26.84 4.22 6.77
C GLU A 312 27.44 2.88 7.23
N THR A 313 26.60 1.89 7.51
CA THR A 313 27.04 0.56 7.94
C THR A 313 27.88 -0.14 6.87
N LYS A 314 27.43 -0.12 5.61
CA LYS A 314 28.12 -0.76 4.48
C LYS A 314 29.45 -0.09 4.16
N ASN A 315 29.53 1.23 4.27
CA ASN A 315 30.77 1.98 4.10
C ASN A 315 31.80 1.63 5.18
N ILE A 316 31.36 1.51 6.43
CA ILE A 316 32.23 1.06 7.54
C ILE A 316 32.78 -0.34 7.26
N LEU A 317 31.92 -1.30 6.90
CA LEU A 317 32.35 -2.67 6.58
C LEU A 317 33.37 -2.72 5.43
N ASN A 318 33.14 -1.93 4.38
CA ASN A 318 34.08 -1.83 3.25
C ASN A 318 35.43 -1.20 3.63
N GLN A 319 35.49 -0.36 4.67
CA GLN A 319 36.75 0.16 5.21
C GLN A 319 37.52 -0.89 6.01
N TYR A 320 36.82 -1.78 6.73
CA TYR A 320 37.46 -2.86 7.51
C TYR A 320 37.90 -4.07 6.67
N MET A 321 37.31 -4.27 5.49
CA MET A 321 37.66 -5.37 4.58
C MET A 321 38.72 -5.01 3.53
N ARG A 322 39.23 -3.77 3.53
CA ARG A 322 40.36 -3.31 2.70
C ARG A 322 41.67 -3.43 3.45
#